data_AF-A0A448WAL6-F1
#
_entry.id   AF-A0A448WAL6-F1
#
_cell.length_a   1.000
_cell.length_b   1.000
_cell.length_c   1.000
_cell.angle_alpha   90.00
_cell.angle_beta   90.00
_cell.angle_gamma   90.00
#
_symmetry.space_group_name_H-M   'P 1'
#
loop_
_entity.id
_entity.type
_entity.pdbx_description
1 polymer ?
#
loop_
_entity_poly.entity_id
_entity_poly.type
_entity_poly.pdbx_seq_one_letter_code
_entity_poly.pdbx_strand_id
1 'polypeptide(L)' 'MKPSYSFFSLQIVDALAYLHAEKIAHLDVKPENIMLTKKDHAKLIDFGWAVDLKKTPLLRGPVGTTSYAAPEVFGRG' A
#
# COMPACT_ATOMS: atom_id res chain seq x y z
N MET A 1 -26.22 -8.33 -4.90
CA MET A 1 -25.48 -7.35 -5.72
C MET A 1 -24.00 -7.52 -5.39
N LYS A 2 -23.11 -7.69 -6.37
CA LYS A 2 -21.68 -7.76 -6.08
C LYS A 2 -21.16 -6.34 -5.76
N PRO A 3 -20.20 -6.18 -4.84
CA PRO A 3 -19.66 -4.86 -4.52
C PRO A 3 -18.94 -4.24 -5.72
N SER A 4 -18.94 -2.91 -5.79
CA SER A 4 -18.21 -2.16 -6.81
C SER A 4 -16.71 -2.15 -6.53
N TYR A 5 -15.91 -1.83 -7.55
CA TYR A 5 -14.48 -1.55 -7.36
C TYR A 5 -14.25 -0.40 -6.39
N SER A 6 -15.10 0.64 -6.42
CA SER A 6 -15.01 1.76 -5.47
C SER A 6 -15.20 1.32 -4.02
N PHE A 7 -16.05 0.33 -3.76
CA PHE A 7 -16.22 -0.24 -2.43
C PHE A 7 -14.95 -0.92 -1.90
N PHE A 8 -14.23 -1.65 -2.77
CA PHE A 8 -12.95 -2.24 -2.41
C PHE A 8 -11.84 -1.19 -2.27
N SER A 9 -11.78 -0.21 -3.18
CA SER A 9 -10.80 0.88 -3.11
C SER A 9 -10.92 1.68 -1.81
N LEU A 10 -12.15 1.96 -1.34
CA LEU A 10 -12.37 2.65 -0.08
C LEU A 10 -11.80 1.87 1.12
N GLN A 11 -11.94 0.54 1.15
CA GLN A 11 -11.36 -0.29 2.22
C GLN A 11 -9.83 -0.28 2.20
N ILE A 12 -9.21 -0.23 1.01
CA ILE A 12 -7.75 -0.12 0.90
C ILE A 12 -7.26 1.27 1.30
N VAL A 13 -7.99 2.32 0.94
CA VAL A 13 -7.69 3.69 1.40
C VAL A 13 -7.80 3.81 2.92
N ASP A 14 -8.82 3.19 3.53
CA ASP A 14 -9.00 3.17 4.99
C ASP A 14 -7.83 2.44 5.69
N ALA A 15 -7.43 1.27 5.18
CA ALA A 15 -6.28 0.54 5.68
C ALA A 15 -4.97 1.36 5.56
N LEU A 16 -4.75 2.05 4.45
CA LEU A 16 -3.60 2.92 4.25
C LEU A 16 -3.63 4.15 5.16
N ALA A 17 -4.79 4.76 5.36
CA ALA A 17 -4.95 5.88 6.29
C ALA A 17 -4.54 5.48 7.72
N TYR A 18 -4.96 4.29 8.16
CA TYR A 18 -4.54 3.72 9.44
C TYR A 18 -3.01 3.53 9.52
N LEU A 19 -2.40 2.89 8.52
CA LEU A 19 -0.95 2.67 8.51
C LEU A 19 -0.18 3.99 8.56
N HIS A 20 -0.60 4.98 7.77
CA HIS A 20 0.04 6.29 7.73
C HIS A 20 -0.11 7.07 9.05
N ALA A 21 -1.25 6.93 9.74
CA ALA A 21 -1.43 7.48 11.08
C ALA A 21 -0.41 6.89 12.08
N GLU A 22 -0.13 5.58 11.95
CA GLU A 22 0.88 4.88 12.73
C GLU A 22 2.32 5.09 12.27
N LYS A 23 2.53 5.92 11.23
CA LYS A 23 3.83 6.17 10.58
C LYS A 23 4.43 4.90 9.96
N ILE A 24 3.60 4.01 9.47
CA ILE A 24 3.99 2.83 8.71
C ILE A 24 3.73 3.09 7.23
N ALA A 25 4.75 2.91 6.38
CA ALA A 25 4.58 2.93 4.93
C ALA A 25 4.63 1.49 4.40
N HIS A 26 3.63 1.06 3.62
CA HIS A 26 3.58 -0.29 3.06
C HIS A 26 4.56 -0.49 1.88
N LEU A 27 4.76 0.55 1.07
CA LEU A 27 5.71 0.64 -0.06
C LEU A 27 5.51 -0.32 -1.25
N ASP A 28 4.54 -1.24 -1.18
CA ASP A 28 4.24 -2.18 -2.28
C ASP A 28 2.73 -2.41 -2.45
N VAL A 29 1.95 -1.33 -2.53
CA VAL A 29 0.51 -1.40 -2.78
C VAL A 29 0.24 -1.63 -4.25
N LYS A 30 -0.34 -2.80 -4.56
CA LYS A 30 -0.68 -3.26 -5.90
C LYS A 30 -1.81 -4.31 -5.82
N PRO A 31 -2.53 -4.59 -6.93
CA PRO A 31 -3.62 -5.57 -6.93
C PRO A 31 -3.22 -6.95 -6.40
N GLU A 32 -1.99 -7.41 -6.67
CA GLU A 32 -1.47 -8.70 -6.22
C GLU A 32 -1.38 -8.79 -4.69
N ASN A 33 -1.23 -7.65 -4.02
CA ASN A 33 -1.15 -7.52 -2.56
C ASN A 33 -2.52 -7.14 -1.93
N ILE A 34 -3.62 -7.31 -2.67
CA ILE A 34 -4.98 -7.09 -2.18
C ILE A 34 -5.77 -8.39 -2.31
N MET A 35 -6.17 -8.95 -1.16
CA MET A 35 -7.02 -10.15 -1.13
C MET A 35 -8.48 -9.78 -0.91
N LEU A 36 -9.37 -10.46 -1.63
CA LEU A 36 -10.81 -10.42 -1.38
C LEU A 36 -11.22 -11.61 -0.53
N THR A 37 -12.00 -11.33 0.52
CA THR A 37 -12.55 -12.38 1.39
C THR A 37 -13.87 -12.91 0.86
N LYS A 38 -14.31 -14.08 1.35
CA LYS A 38 -15.65 -14.63 1.07
C LYS A 38 -16.82 -13.75 1.50
N LYS A 39 -16.54 -12.74 2.35
CA LYS A 39 -17.52 -11.76 2.83
C LYS A 39 -17.42 -10.42 2.08
N ASP A 40 -16.84 -10.43 0.88
CA ASP A 40 -16.74 -9.24 0.04
C ASP A 40 -15.95 -8.07 0.67
N HIS A 41 -14.99 -8.37 1.56
CA HIS A 41 -14.05 -7.36 2.08
C HIS A 41 -12.70 -7.43 1.39
N ALA A 42 -12.06 -6.29 1.19
CA ALA A 42 -10.68 -6.19 0.74
C ALA A 42 -9.72 -6.16 1.93
N LYS A 43 -8.59 -6.85 1.81
CA LYS A 43 -7.50 -6.83 2.80
C LYS A 43 -6.18 -6.56 2.10
N LEU A 44 -5.46 -5.56 2.59
CA LEU A 44 -4.07 -5.33 2.21
C LEU A 44 -3.19 -6.40 2.88
N ILE A 45 -2.31 -7.01 2.10
CA ILE A 45 -1.41 -8.09 2.53
C ILE A 45 0.04 -7.79 2.09
N ASP A 46 0.97 -8.62 2.54
CA ASP A 46 2.40 -8.56 2.21
C ASP A 46 3.13 -7.28 2.65
N PHE A 47 3.50 -7.28 3.93
CA PHE A 47 4.27 -6.20 4.56
C PHE A 47 5.79 -6.40 4.41
N GLY A 48 6.25 -7.20 3.46
CA GLY A 48 7.69 -7.48 3.27
C GLY A 48 8.53 -6.23 2.97
N TRP A 49 7.91 -5.21 2.36
CA TRP A 49 8.51 -3.90 2.11
C TRP A 49 8.12 -2.85 3.13
N ALA A 50 7.27 -3.17 4.11
CA ALA A 50 6.74 -2.16 5.00
C ALA A 50 7.82 -1.64 5.96
N VAL A 51 7.77 -0.34 6.24
CA VAL A 51 8.74 0.35 7.10
C VAL A 51 8.07 1.19 8.16
N ASP A 52 8.66 1.19 9.35
CA ASP A 52 8.32 2.09 10.45
C ASP A 52 9.13 3.39 10.30
N LEU A 53 8.46 4.45 9.85
CA LEU A 53 9.08 5.75 9.61
C LEU A 53 9.50 6.45 10.91
N LYS A 54 9.03 5.99 12.09
CA LYS A 54 9.54 6.48 13.39
C LYS A 54 10.98 6.00 13.62
N LYS A 55 11.37 4.86 13.05
CA LYS A 55 12.71 4.25 13.19
C LYS A 55 13.61 4.53 11.98
N THR A 56 13.03 4.58 10.79
CA THR A 56 13.75 4.80 9.53
C THR A 56 13.12 5.98 8.79
N PRO A 57 13.51 7.23 9.11
CA PRO A 57 12.86 8.41 8.56
C PRO A 57 13.21 8.68 7.09
N LEU A 58 14.25 8.02 6.56
CA LEU A 58 14.72 8.19 5.18
C LEU A 58 14.86 6.83 4.51
N LEU A 59 14.14 6.66 3.40
CA LEU A 59 14.27 5.52 2.50
C LEU A 59 15.16 5.92 1.32
N ARG A 60 16.08 5.03 0.92
CA ARG A 60 16.96 5.24 -0.23
C ARG A 60 16.91 4.02 -1.14
N GLY A 61 16.77 4.27 -2.45
CA GLY A 61 16.73 3.23 -3.48
C GLY A 61 15.31 2.75 -3.83
N PRO A 62 15.18 1.94 -4.90
CA PRO A 62 13.89 1.40 -5.32
C PRO A 62 13.36 0.39 -4.28
N VAL A 63 12.13 0.61 -3.83
CA VAL A 63 11.39 -0.26 -2.92
C VAL A 63 10.07 -0.68 -3.59
N GLY A 64 9.61 -1.89 -3.29
CA GLY A 64 8.40 -2.45 -3.88
C GLY A 64 8.51 -2.70 -5.39
N THR A 65 7.35 -2.71 -6.06
CA THR A 65 7.23 -3.06 -7.47
C THR A 65 7.35 -1.83 -8.37
N THR A 66 8.39 -1.79 -9.22
CA THR A 66 8.75 -0.67 -10.11
C THR A 66 7.58 -0.10 -10.93
N SER A 67 6.68 -0.93 -11.46
CA SER A 67 5.55 -0.48 -12.28
C SER A 67 4.49 0.32 -11.51
N TYR A 68 4.48 0.22 -10.18
CA TYR A 68 3.57 0.93 -9.27
C TYR A 68 4.29 2.03 -8.47
N ALA A 69 5.59 2.20 -8.68
CA ALA A 69 6.37 3.21 -7.99
C ALA A 69 6.02 4.62 -8.50
N ALA A 70 6.00 5.58 -7.57
CA ALA A 70 5.78 6.99 -7.89
C ALA A 70 6.98 7.56 -8.68
N PRO A 71 6.76 8.50 -9.62
CA PRO A 71 7.80 8.97 -10.53
C PRO A 71 9.02 9.59 -9.82
N GLU A 72 8.83 10.21 -8.65
CA GLU A 72 9.89 10.77 -7.82
C GLU A 72 10.88 9.73 -7.29
N VAL A 73 10.49 8.45 -7.23
CA VAL A 73 11.37 7.34 -6.77
C VAL A 73 12.52 7.11 -7.75
N PHE A 74 12.32 7.36 -9.04
CA PHE A 74 13.33 7.15 -10.08
C PHE A 74 14.23 8.37 -10.30
N GLY A 75 13.94 9.48 -9.62
CA GLY A 75 14.64 10.74 -9.82
C GLY A 75 14.28 11.43 -11.14
N ARG A 76 13.95 12.72 -11.05
CA ARG A 76 14.21 13.69 -12.11
C ARG A 76 15.15 14.73 -11.52
N GLY A 77 16.43 14.68 -11.88
CA GLY A 77 17.46 15.64 -11.45
C GLY A 77 18.51 15.02 -10.55
#